data_AF-A0A9E5TCL1-F1
#
_entry.id   AF-A0A9E5TCL1-F1
#
_cell.length_a   1.000
_cell.length_b   1.000
_cell.length_c   1.000
_cell.angle_alpha   90.00
_cell.angle_beta   90.00
_cell.angle_gamma   90.00
#
_symmetry.space_group_name_H-M   'P 1'
#
loop_
_entity.id
_entity.type
_entity.pdbx_description
1 polymer ?
#
loop_
_entity_poly.entity_id
_entity_poly.type
_entity_poly.pdbx_seq_one_letter_code
_entity_poly.pdbx_strand_id
1 'polypeptide(L)'
;MVTSSQIIFLWVARMIMTGLYFMDDIPFPVVHINPTVLNWQGRRMSKSLGTGVDPLEMTAKYGTDATRFGLIWQSSGQEVKFTDER
;
A
#
# COMPACT_ATOMS: atom_id res chain seq x y z
N MET A 1 -7.28 -3.32 10.49
CA MET A 1 -6.06 -2.62 10.02
C MET A 1 -5.87 -2.85 8.52
N VAL A 2 -5.49 -1.84 7.75
CA VAL A 2 -5.18 -1.96 6.30
C VAL A 2 -3.70 -1.62 6.11
N THR A 3 -2.92 -2.49 5.45
CA THR A 3 -1.47 -2.29 5.32
C THR A 3 -0.89 -3.09 4.14
N SER A 4 0.44 -3.11 4.00
CA SER A 4 1.20 -3.91 3.03
C SER A 4 1.89 -5.09 3.71
N SER A 5 2.09 -6.19 2.97
CA SER A 5 2.85 -7.36 3.41
C SER A 5 4.29 -7.02 3.84
N GLN A 6 4.86 -5.95 3.27
CA GLN A 6 6.26 -5.56 3.48
C GLN A 6 6.60 -5.14 4.92
N ILE A 7 5.60 -4.76 5.70
CA ILE A 7 5.78 -4.33 7.10
C ILE A 7 5.04 -5.22 8.09
N ILE A 8 4.63 -6.43 7.69
CA ILE A 8 3.87 -7.32 8.56
C ILE A 8 4.65 -7.67 9.84
N PHE A 9 5.95 -7.95 9.74
CA PHE A 9 6.79 -8.26 10.91
C PHE A 9 7.27 -7.01 11.65
N LEU A 10 7.58 -5.94 10.92
CA LEU A 10 8.13 -4.71 11.51
C LEU A 10 7.05 -3.85 12.18
N TRP A 11 5.79 -4.06 11.83
CA TRP A 11 4.67 -3.25 12.32
C TRP A 11 3.53 -4.11 12.90
N VAL A 12 2.86 -4.92 12.08
CA VAL A 12 1.64 -5.64 12.49
C VAL A 12 1.93 -6.59 13.67
N ALA A 13 2.96 -7.43 13.53
CA ALA A 13 3.35 -8.37 14.59
C ALA A 13 3.77 -7.63 15.87
N ARG A 14 4.49 -6.51 15.75
CA ARG A 14 4.90 -5.71 16.91
C ARG A 14 3.70 -5.10 17.62
N MET A 15 2.72 -4.57 16.88
CA MET A 15 1.50 -4.06 17.47
C MET A 15 0.71 -5.16 18.20
N ILE A 16 0.62 -6.36 17.63
CA ILE A 16 -0.03 -7.50 18.30
C ILE A 16 0.69 -7.83 19.61
N MET A 17 2.01 -8.00 19.59
CA MET A 17 2.79 -8.28 20.80
C MET A 17 2.61 -7.20 21.87
N THR A 18 2.68 -5.92 21.47
CA THR A 18 2.51 -4.77 22.36
C THR A 18 1.09 -4.66 22.91
N GLY A 19 0.07 -4.93 22.09
CA GLY A 19 -1.34 -4.95 22.50
C GLY A 19 -1.59 -6.04 23.54
N LEU A 20 -1.13 -7.26 23.28
CA LEU A 20 -1.22 -8.36 24.23
C LEU A 20 -0.45 -8.08 25.53
N TYR A 21 0.71 -7.42 25.45
CA TYR A 21 1.52 -7.13 26.64
C TYR A 21 0.93 -6.03 27.54
N PHE A 22 0.44 -4.93 26.95
CA PHE A 22 -0.01 -3.77 27.74
C PHE A 22 -1.52 -3.72 27.98
N MET A 23 -2.31 -4.31 27.09
CA MET A 23 -3.77 -4.22 27.11
C MET A 23 -4.46 -5.59 27.29
N ASP A 24 -3.68 -6.69 27.26
CA ASP A 24 -4.18 -8.07 27.31
C ASP A 24 -5.24 -8.38 26.23
N ASP A 25 -5.16 -7.67 25.10
CA ASP A 25 -6.13 -7.80 23.99
C ASP A 25 -5.46 -7.56 22.64
N ILE A 26 -6.08 -8.08 21.57
CA ILE A 26 -5.63 -7.89 20.20
C ILE A 26 -6.01 -6.47 19.71
N PRO A 27 -5.06 -5.69 19.16
CA PRO A 27 -5.33 -4.30 18.77
C PRO A 27 -6.24 -4.17 17.54
N PHE A 28 -6.31 -5.21 16.72
CA PHE A 28 -7.19 -5.27 15.55
C PHE A 28 -7.54 -6.73 15.24
N PRO A 29 -8.84 -7.07 15.07
CA PRO A 29 -9.26 -8.45 14.79
C PRO A 29 -9.04 -8.88 13.34
N VAL A 30 -8.98 -7.92 12.41
CA VAL A 30 -8.81 -8.19 10.98
C VAL A 30 -7.70 -7.29 10.41
N VAL A 31 -6.79 -7.92 9.65
CA VAL A 31 -5.73 -7.24 8.90
C VAL A 31 -5.95 -7.49 7.41
N HIS A 32 -6.23 -6.41 6.67
CA HIS A 32 -6.35 -6.45 5.22
C HIS A 32 -5.01 -6.05 4.58
N ILE A 33 -4.45 -6.96 3.78
CA ILE A 33 -3.18 -6.75 3.09
C ILE A 33 -3.47 -6.30 1.66
N ASN A 34 -3.11 -5.05 1.36
CA ASN A 34 -3.24 -4.49 0.02
C ASN A 34 -2.09 -4.92 -0.89
N PRO A 35 -2.33 -4.95 -2.22
CA PRO A 35 -1.28 -5.21 -3.20
C PRO A 35 -0.17 -4.15 -3.13
N THR A 36 1.04 -4.53 -3.50
CA THR A 36 2.15 -3.58 -3.63
C THR A 36 2.14 -2.95 -5.01
N VAL A 37 2.09 -1.62 -5.05
CA VAL A 37 2.22 -0.85 -6.30
C VAL A 37 3.68 -0.81 -6.73
N LEU A 38 3.94 -1.32 -7.93
CA LEU A 38 5.23 -1.30 -8.61
C LEU A 38 5.22 -0.21 -9.68
N ASN A 39 6.39 0.31 -10.05
CA ASN A 39 6.50 1.17 -11.21
C ASN A 39 6.31 0.37 -12.52
N TRP A 40 6.30 1.07 -13.66
CA TRP A 40 6.14 0.46 -14.99
C TRP A 40 7.19 -0.60 -15.33
N GLN A 41 8.39 -0.52 -14.73
CA GLN A 41 9.47 -1.51 -14.88
C GLN A 41 9.31 -2.72 -13.96
N GLY A 42 8.26 -2.77 -13.14
CA GLY A 42 8.06 -3.81 -12.12
C GLY A 42 8.96 -3.66 -10.89
N ARG A 43 9.60 -2.51 -10.70
CA ARG A 43 10.38 -2.21 -9.49
C ARG A 43 9.49 -1.58 -8.44
N ARG A 44 9.76 -1.89 -7.17
CA ARG A 44 9.08 -1.26 -6.04
C ARG A 44 9.25 0.27 -6.10
N MET A 45 8.16 1.00 -5.85
CA MET A 45 8.21 2.44 -5.64
C MET A 45 8.86 2.76 -4.28
N SER A 46 9.95 3.52 -4.29
CA SER A 46 10.63 4.00 -3.09
C SER A 46 11.22 5.38 -3.33
N LYS A 47 11.15 6.24 -2.31
CA LYS A 47 11.83 7.54 -2.32
C LYS A 47 13.35 7.38 -2.45
N SER A 48 13.95 6.42 -1.73
CA SER A 48 15.40 6.20 -1.76
C SER A 48 15.92 5.68 -3.10
N LEU A 49 15.07 4.95 -3.85
CA LEU A 49 15.42 4.43 -5.17
C LEU A 49 15.04 5.39 -6.30
N GLY A 50 14.34 6.51 -6.00
CA GLY A 50 13.85 7.44 -7.00
C GLY A 50 12.80 6.83 -7.96
N THR A 51 12.21 5.69 -7.61
CA THR A 51 11.25 4.95 -8.45
C THR A 51 9.79 5.29 -8.15
N GLY A 52 9.54 6.20 -7.22
CA GLY A 52 8.20 6.61 -6.82
C GLY A 52 7.56 7.52 -7.86
N VAL A 53 6.28 7.31 -8.12
CA VAL A 53 5.43 8.24 -8.85
C VAL A 53 4.75 9.17 -7.85
N ASP A 54 4.71 10.47 -8.12
CA ASP A 54 4.01 11.42 -7.27
C ASP A 54 2.49 11.32 -7.48
N PRO A 55 1.70 10.96 -6.46
CA PRO A 55 0.26 10.92 -6.58
C PRO A 55 -0.35 12.30 -6.89
N LEU A 56 0.29 13.40 -6.50
CA LEU A 56 -0.21 14.75 -6.78
C LEU A 56 -0.21 15.06 -8.28
N GLU A 57 0.82 14.61 -9.01
CA GLU A 57 0.86 14.71 -10.47
C GLU A 57 -0.31 13.95 -11.11
N MET A 58 -0.63 12.76 -10.60
CA MET A 58 -1.76 11.96 -11.08
C MET A 58 -3.10 12.63 -10.81
N THR A 59 -3.27 13.20 -9.61
CA THR A 59 -4.51 13.93 -9.27
C THR A 59 -4.67 15.21 -10.09
N ALA A 60 -3.57 15.90 -10.42
CA ALA A 60 -3.61 17.08 -11.28
C ALA A 60 -3.94 16.72 -12.74
N LYS A 61 -3.44 15.57 -13.23
CA LYS A 61 -3.65 15.10 -14.60
C LYS A 61 -5.05 14.53 -14.84
N TYR A 62 -5.57 13.73 -13.90
CA TYR A 62 -6.80 12.94 -14.10
C TYR A 62 -7.94 13.29 -13.14
N GLY A 63 -7.68 14.06 -12.08
CA GLY A 63 -8.63 14.34 -11.00
C GLY A 63 -8.58 13.28 -9.90
N THR A 64 -8.88 13.70 -8.66
CA THR A 64 -8.76 12.86 -7.45
C THR A 64 -9.58 11.57 -7.52
N ASP A 65 -10.82 11.66 -8.00
CA ASP A 65 -11.70 10.48 -8.07
C ASP A 65 -11.23 9.49 -9.13
N ALA A 66 -10.77 9.96 -10.29
CA ALA A 66 -10.22 9.09 -11.32
C ALA A 66 -8.95 8.39 -10.83
N THR A 67 -8.05 9.09 -10.13
CA THR A 67 -6.84 8.49 -9.56
C THR A 67 -7.19 7.41 -8.52
N ARG A 68 -8.11 7.69 -7.59
CA ARG A 68 -8.53 6.72 -6.56
C ARG A 68 -9.20 5.49 -7.18
N PHE A 69 -10.12 5.71 -8.11
CA PHE A 69 -10.82 4.63 -8.79
C PHE A 69 -9.84 3.77 -9.58
N GLY A 70 -8.92 4.40 -10.33
CA GLY A 70 -7.89 3.69 -11.09
C GLY A 70 -6.98 2.82 -10.23
N LEU A 71 -6.58 3.28 -9.05
CA LEU A 71 -5.75 2.49 -8.13
C LEU A 71 -6.51 1.27 -7.59
N ILE A 72 -7.76 1.45 -7.17
CA ILE A 72 -8.59 0.34 -6.65
C ILE A 72 -8.91 -0.65 -7.78
N TRP A 73 -9.25 -0.15 -8.96
CA TRP A 73 -9.57 -0.99 -10.13
C TRP A 73 -8.39 -1.87 -10.55
N GLN A 74 -7.17 -1.34 -10.49
CA GLN A 74 -5.95 -2.08 -10.80
C GLN A 74 -5.50 -3.02 -9.67
N SER A 75 -6.12 -2.96 -8.48
CA SER A 75 -5.73 -3.73 -7.29
C SER A 75 -6.16 -5.21 -7.34
N SER A 76 -5.82 -5.90 -8.44
CA SER A 76 -5.98 -7.34 -8.59
C SER A 76 -4.67 -8.07 -8.31
N GLY A 77 -4.65 -8.95 -7.31
CA GLY A 77 -3.47 -9.78 -6.99
C GLY A 77 -2.57 -9.22 -5.89
N GLN A 78 -1.33 -9.70 -5.79
CA GLN A 78 -0.40 -9.27 -4.73
C GLN A 78 0.47 -8.07 -5.13
N GLU A 79 0.68 -7.87 -6.43
CA GLU A 79 1.50 -6.80 -6.98
C GLU A 79 0.80 -6.21 -8.20
N VAL A 80 0.90 -4.89 -8.35
CA VAL A 80 0.24 -4.14 -9.40
C VAL A 80 1.27 -3.23 -10.05
N LYS A 81 1.53 -3.43 -11.34
CA LYS A 81 2.37 -2.50 -12.11
C LYS A 81 1.56 -1.27 -12.44
N PHE A 82 2.00 -0.13 -11.93
CA PHE A 82 1.40 1.16 -12.23
C PHE A 82 1.93 1.68 -13.56
N THR A 83 1.00 1.96 -14.45
CA THR A 83 1.22 2.66 -15.71
C THR A 83 0.11 3.70 -15.85
N ASP A 84 0.46 4.93 -16.25
CA ASP A 84 -0.53 6.00 -16.46
C ASP A 84 -1.14 5.95 -17.86
N GLU A 85 -0.50 5.21 -18.77
CA GLU A 85 -0.99 4.81 -20.09
C GLU A 85 -1.28 3.31 -20.09
N ARG A 86 -2.33 2.91 -20.77
CA ARG A 86 -2.82 1.53 -20.76
C ARG A 86 -1.77 0.52 -21.24
#